data_AF-A0A7C9E6B6-F1
#
_entry.id   AF-A0A7C9E6B6-F1
#
_cell.length_a   1.000
_cell.length_b   1.000
_cell.length_c   1.000
_cell.angle_alpha   90.00
_cell.angle_beta   90.00
_cell.angle_gamma   90.00
#
_symmetry.space_group_name_H-M   'P 1'
#
loop_
_entity.id
_entity.type
_entity.pdbx_description
1 polymer ?
#
loop_
_entity_poly.entity_id
_entity_poly.type
_entity_poly.pdbx_seq_one_letter_code
_entity_poly.pdbx_strand_id
1 'polypeptide(L)'
;MGDDTTPTGESSVPNSNADGNVTTETGENSIEALARRIQESLTVEQRHRFWETQPVGQFRDVGDSNLSEGPIEQPTPLSEVKQEPYTLPEAYEWITCDMDTNEMCDEVYRLLANNYVEDDENMFRFNYSKDFLQWALRPP
;
A
#
# COMPACT_ATOMS: atom_id res chain seq x y z
N MET A 1 8.59 -91.71 -11.49
CA MET A 1 8.77 -91.66 -10.02
C MET A 1 9.13 -90.23 -9.66
N GLY A 2 8.30 -89.58 -8.82
CA GLY A 2 8.49 -88.23 -8.23
C GLY A 2 8.22 -87.06 -9.19
N ASP A 3 7.48 -86.00 -8.89
CA ASP A 3 6.92 -85.52 -7.63
C ASP A 3 5.62 -84.73 -7.84
N ASP A 4 4.87 -84.66 -6.74
CA ASP A 4 3.49 -84.23 -6.53
C ASP A 4 3.39 -82.78 -5.98
N THR A 5 2.18 -82.22 -6.09
CA THR A 5 1.54 -81.18 -5.26
C THR A 5 1.90 -79.67 -5.34
N THR A 6 0.91 -78.93 -5.87
CA THR A 6 0.31 -77.57 -5.65
C THR A 6 0.27 -77.04 -4.18
N PRO A 7 -0.28 -75.82 -3.81
CA PRO A 7 -1.20 -74.89 -4.52
C PRO A 7 -1.05 -73.34 -4.30
N THR A 8 -1.96 -72.61 -4.97
CA THR A 8 -2.74 -71.40 -4.56
C THR A 8 -2.18 -69.98 -4.66
N GLY A 9 -2.98 -69.11 -5.30
CA GLY A 9 -2.90 -67.64 -5.27
C GLY A 9 -3.80 -66.99 -6.33
N GLU A 10 -5.11 -66.91 -6.06
CA GLU A 10 -6.11 -66.19 -6.87
C GLU A 10 -6.00 -64.66 -6.72
N SER A 11 -6.33 -63.90 -7.77
CA SER A 11 -7.44 -62.91 -7.80
C SER A 11 -7.26 -61.78 -8.84
N SER A 12 -8.05 -61.89 -9.92
CA SER A 12 -9.02 -60.94 -10.51
C SER A 12 -8.91 -59.40 -10.30
N VAL A 13 -8.74 -58.68 -11.44
CA VAL A 13 -9.33 -57.40 -11.97
C VAL A 13 -10.46 -56.70 -11.15
N PRO A 14 -10.84 -55.39 -11.31
CA PRO A 14 -10.55 -54.44 -12.41
C PRO A 14 -10.45 -52.91 -12.09
N ASN A 15 -10.20 -52.15 -13.17
CA ASN A 15 -10.24 -50.69 -13.34
C ASN A 15 -11.62 -50.06 -13.05
N SER A 16 -11.66 -48.85 -12.46
CA SER A 16 -12.85 -47.97 -12.40
C SER A 16 -12.43 -46.52 -12.12
N ASN A 17 -12.73 -45.60 -13.05
CA ASN A 17 -12.72 -44.15 -12.84
C ASN A 17 -13.91 -43.76 -11.94
N ALA A 18 -13.71 -42.89 -10.96
CA ALA A 18 -14.78 -42.07 -10.36
C ALA A 18 -14.21 -40.83 -9.65
N ASP A 19 -15.02 -39.78 -9.68
CA ASP A 19 -14.78 -38.39 -9.35
C ASP A 19 -14.16 -38.07 -7.98
N GLY A 20 -13.35 -37.01 -7.98
CA GLY A 20 -12.86 -36.33 -6.78
C GLY A 20 -12.39 -34.92 -7.10
N ASN A 21 -13.30 -34.06 -7.59
CA ASN A 21 -13.05 -32.62 -7.66
C ASN A 21 -13.01 -32.08 -6.22
N VAL A 22 -11.81 -31.97 -5.65
CA VAL A 22 -11.59 -31.25 -4.39
C VAL A 22 -11.74 -29.76 -4.70
N THR A 23 -12.91 -29.21 -4.39
CA THR A 23 -13.13 -27.77 -4.28
C THR A 23 -12.32 -27.23 -3.10
N THR A 24 -11.10 -26.78 -3.37
CA THR A 24 -10.20 -26.05 -2.46
C THR A 24 -10.43 -24.53 -2.46
N GLU A 25 -11.61 -24.05 -2.82
CA GLU A 25 -11.81 -22.61 -3.08
C GLU A 25 -12.36 -21.81 -1.87
N THR A 26 -12.65 -22.48 -0.74
CA THR A 26 -13.26 -21.82 0.45
C THR A 26 -12.26 -21.48 1.56
N GLY A 27 -11.06 -22.06 1.54
CA GLY A 27 -10.06 -21.92 2.61
C GLY A 27 -9.06 -20.77 2.40
N GLU A 28 -8.73 -20.46 1.16
CA GLU A 28 -7.68 -19.46 0.82
C GLU A 28 -8.15 -18.04 1.12
N ASN A 29 -9.41 -17.71 0.77
CA ASN A 29 -10.04 -16.44 1.13
C ASN A 29 -10.07 -16.17 2.65
N SER A 30 -10.17 -17.24 3.46
CA SER A 30 -10.25 -17.12 4.91
C SER A 30 -8.90 -16.84 5.56
N ILE A 31 -7.82 -17.42 5.04
CA ILE A 31 -6.47 -17.21 5.57
C ILE A 31 -5.97 -15.82 5.18
N GLU A 32 -6.24 -15.38 3.95
CA GLU A 32 -5.92 -14.01 3.52
C GLU A 32 -6.71 -12.96 4.31
N ALA A 33 -8.00 -13.21 4.56
CA ALA A 33 -8.80 -12.33 5.41
C ALA A 33 -8.30 -12.29 6.86
N LEU A 34 -7.85 -13.43 7.42
CA LEU A 34 -7.23 -13.49 8.73
C LEU A 34 -5.89 -12.76 8.76
N ALA A 35 -5.06 -12.92 7.73
CA ALA A 35 -3.77 -12.23 7.60
C ALA A 35 -3.97 -10.71 7.52
N ARG A 36 -4.95 -10.22 6.76
CA ARG A 36 -5.32 -8.79 6.73
C ARG A 36 -5.78 -8.29 8.09
N ARG A 37 -6.66 -9.02 8.77
CA ARG A 37 -7.12 -8.65 10.13
C ARG A 37 -5.99 -8.60 11.15
N ILE A 38 -5.05 -9.54 11.09
CA ILE A 38 -3.87 -9.55 11.97
C ILE A 38 -2.98 -8.34 11.65
N GLN A 39 -2.70 -8.08 10.38
CA GLN A 39 -1.92 -6.92 9.95
C GLN A 39 -2.58 -5.60 10.37
N GLU A 40 -3.90 -5.47 10.18
CA GLU A 40 -4.70 -4.32 10.60
C GLU A 40 -4.69 -4.15 12.13
N SER A 41 -4.77 -5.24 12.90
CA SER A 41 -4.68 -5.16 14.36
C SER A 41 -3.31 -4.68 14.86
N LEU A 42 -2.23 -5.08 14.17
CA LEU A 42 -0.87 -4.69 14.51
C LEU A 42 -0.56 -3.23 14.14
N THR A 43 -1.20 -2.67 13.12
CA THR A 43 -1.08 -1.25 12.78
C THR A 43 -1.93 -0.36 13.69
N VAL A 44 -3.07 -0.84 14.19
CA VAL A 44 -3.89 -0.13 15.19
C VAL A 44 -3.13 0.10 16.51
N GLU A 45 -2.21 -0.78 16.88
CA GLU A 45 -1.35 -0.58 18.06
C GLU A 45 -0.29 0.52 17.88
N GLN A 46 0.02 0.89 16.63
CA GLN A 46 0.98 1.96 16.35
C GLN A 46 0.30 3.32 16.46
N ARG A 47 0.68 4.07 17.50
CA ARG A 47 0.21 5.43 17.68
C ARG A 47 0.87 6.38 16.69
N HIS A 48 0.07 7.07 15.87
CA HIS A 48 0.55 8.04 14.89
C HIS A 48 0.35 9.47 15.39
N ARG A 49 1.30 9.99 16.17
CA ARG A 49 1.19 11.31 16.84
C ARG A 49 0.81 12.48 15.94
N PHE A 50 1.22 12.44 14.67
CA PHE A 50 0.88 13.47 13.68
C PHE A 50 -0.45 13.16 12.99
N TRP A 51 -0.60 11.99 12.35
CA TRP A 51 -1.81 11.67 11.57
C TRP A 51 -3.09 11.56 12.40
N GLU A 52 -2.99 11.23 13.69
CA GLU A 52 -4.13 11.26 14.62
C GLU A 52 -4.70 12.66 14.87
N THR A 53 -3.98 13.73 14.50
CA THR A 53 -4.47 15.12 14.63
C THR A 53 -4.99 15.69 13.31
N GLN A 54 -4.88 14.95 12.21
CA GLN A 54 -5.27 15.41 10.87
C GLN A 54 -6.70 14.96 10.54
N PRO A 55 -7.44 15.74 9.75
CA PRO A 55 -8.79 15.39 9.29
C PRO A 55 -8.72 14.34 8.17
N VAL A 56 -8.26 13.14 8.51
CA VAL A 56 -8.16 11.97 7.64
C VAL A 56 -8.88 10.78 8.31
N GLY A 57 -9.36 9.83 7.49
CA GLY A 57 -9.99 8.61 8.01
C GLY A 57 -9.03 7.87 8.94
N GLN A 58 -9.49 7.56 10.15
CA GLN A 58 -8.62 6.99 11.18
C GLN A 58 -8.71 5.48 11.19
N PHE A 59 -7.67 4.82 11.70
CA PHE A 59 -7.63 3.35 11.81
C PHE A 59 -8.80 2.77 12.63
N ARG A 60 -9.31 3.53 13.60
CA ARG A 60 -10.47 3.13 14.42
C ARG A 60 -11.78 3.06 13.63
N ASP A 61 -11.83 3.71 12.47
CA ASP A 61 -13.02 3.85 11.62
C ASP A 61 -13.02 2.81 10.48
N VAL A 62 -11.96 2.00 10.36
CA VAL A 62 -11.82 1.00 9.30
C VAL A 62 -12.92 -0.05 9.42
N GLY A 63 -13.69 -0.20 8.34
CA GLY A 63 -14.81 -1.15 8.27
C GLY A 63 -16.15 -0.58 8.76
N ASP A 64 -16.22 0.67 9.20
CA ASP A 64 -17.51 1.32 9.48
C ASP A 64 -18.20 1.76 8.19
N SER A 65 -19.20 0.98 7.78
CA SER A 65 -20.02 1.25 6.59
C SER A 65 -21.04 2.38 6.77
N ASN A 66 -21.19 2.95 7.98
CA ASN A 66 -22.12 4.05 8.24
C ASN A 66 -21.52 5.43 7.91
N LEU A 67 -20.23 5.51 7.60
CA LEU A 67 -19.57 6.75 7.23
C LEU A 67 -19.94 7.14 5.80
N SER A 68 -20.61 8.28 5.64
CA SER A 68 -20.93 8.84 4.33
C SER A 68 -19.74 9.55 3.71
N GLU A 69 -19.63 9.53 2.39
CA GLU A 69 -18.67 10.37 1.65
C GLU A 69 -18.91 11.86 1.93
N GLY A 70 -17.84 12.60 2.19
CA GLY A 70 -17.90 14.03 2.45
C GLY A 70 -16.72 14.57 3.25
N PRO A 71 -16.76 15.86 3.64
CA PRO A 71 -15.75 16.47 4.48
C PRO A 71 -15.71 15.82 5.88
N ILE A 72 -14.50 15.54 6.38
CA ILE A 72 -14.29 15.07 7.77
C ILE A 72 -14.44 16.25 8.75
N GLU A 73 -13.96 17.42 8.35
CA GLU A 73 -14.14 18.68 9.07
C GLU A 73 -14.81 19.71 8.16
N GLN A 74 -15.58 20.62 8.74
CA GLN A 74 -16.23 21.69 7.98
C GLN A 74 -15.22 22.73 7.51
N PRO A 75 -15.44 23.39 6.35
CA PRO A 75 -14.51 24.39 5.84
C PRO A 75 -14.27 25.54 6.83
N THR A 76 -13.02 25.72 7.24
CA THR A 76 -12.60 26.83 8.10
C THR A 76 -12.69 28.16 7.34
N PRO A 77 -13.32 29.20 7.91
CA PRO A 77 -13.33 30.53 7.31
C PRO A 77 -11.92 31.07 7.09
N LEU A 78 -11.68 31.78 5.98
CA LEU A 78 -10.34 32.33 5.67
C LEU A 78 -9.79 33.26 6.77
N SER A 79 -10.67 33.94 7.52
CA SER A 79 -10.30 34.79 8.66
C SER A 79 -9.73 34.01 9.84
N GLU A 80 -10.03 32.72 9.95
CA GLU A 80 -9.56 31.83 11.01
C GLU A 80 -8.32 31.02 10.59
N VAL A 81 -7.99 31.02 9.30
CA VAL A 81 -6.75 30.43 8.79
C VAL A 81 -5.56 31.32 9.18
N LYS A 82 -4.48 30.70 9.63
CA LYS A 82 -3.25 31.39 10.02
C LYS A 82 -2.67 32.16 8.83
N GLN A 83 -2.48 33.46 8.99
CA GLN A 83 -1.94 34.34 7.95
C GLN A 83 -0.41 34.31 7.88
N GLU A 84 0.25 34.07 9.02
CA GLU A 84 1.71 33.98 9.11
C GLU A 84 2.20 32.55 8.82
N PRO A 85 3.37 32.37 8.19
CA PRO A 85 3.96 31.05 7.95
C PRO A 85 4.14 30.24 9.23
N TYR A 86 4.21 28.91 9.09
CA TYR A 86 4.57 28.05 10.21
C TYR A 86 6.02 28.32 10.65
N THR A 87 6.28 28.19 11.94
CA THR A 87 7.61 28.43 12.50
C THR A 87 8.58 27.37 12.00
N LEU A 88 9.71 27.80 11.45
CA LEU A 88 10.85 26.96 11.11
C LEU A 88 11.99 27.14 12.12
N PRO A 89 12.89 26.18 12.28
CA PRO A 89 14.15 26.40 12.98
C PRO A 89 14.97 27.53 12.33
N GLU A 90 15.77 28.23 13.12
CA GLU A 90 16.50 29.45 12.71
C GLU A 90 17.39 29.30 11.47
N ALA A 91 17.88 28.09 11.19
CA ALA A 91 18.74 27.82 10.04
C ALA A 91 17.98 27.65 8.71
N TYR A 92 16.65 27.73 8.71
CA TYR A 92 15.82 27.51 7.53
C TYR A 92 14.89 28.68 7.29
N GLU A 93 14.58 28.89 6.02
CA GLU A 93 13.61 29.88 5.56
C GLU A 93 12.61 29.24 4.60
N TRP A 94 11.43 29.85 4.51
CA TRP A 94 10.44 29.46 3.51
C TRP A 94 10.83 30.02 2.15
N ILE A 95 10.71 29.20 1.12
CA ILE A 95 10.90 29.60 -0.28
C ILE A 95 9.70 29.15 -1.11
N THR A 96 9.34 29.96 -2.10
CA THR A 96 8.37 29.57 -3.14
C THR A 96 9.15 29.16 -4.39
N CYS A 97 8.96 27.92 -4.82
CA CYS A 97 9.68 27.37 -5.97
C CYS A 97 8.93 27.70 -7.28
N ASP A 98 9.34 28.78 -7.95
CA ASP A 98 8.83 29.13 -9.28
C ASP A 98 9.39 28.20 -10.37
N MET A 99 8.58 27.24 -10.81
CA MET A 99 8.96 26.24 -11.81
C MET A 99 9.13 26.79 -13.25
N ASP A 100 8.80 28.08 -13.49
CA ASP A 100 9.07 28.74 -14.78
C ASP A 100 10.52 29.22 -14.90
N THR A 101 11.23 29.37 -13.77
CA THR A 101 12.66 29.69 -13.77
C THR A 101 13.51 28.43 -13.93
N ASN A 102 14.45 28.48 -14.88
CA ASN A 102 15.33 27.33 -15.16
C ASN A 102 16.17 26.97 -13.93
N GLU A 103 16.66 27.97 -13.20
CA GLU A 103 17.48 27.78 -12.00
C GLU A 103 16.72 27.02 -10.91
N MET A 104 15.48 27.42 -10.63
CA MET A 104 14.65 26.75 -9.63
C MET A 104 14.23 25.35 -10.08
N CYS A 105 13.85 25.19 -11.34
CA CYS A 105 13.51 23.88 -11.89
C CYS A 105 14.71 22.91 -11.79
N ASP A 106 15.93 23.42 -12.00
CA ASP A 106 17.16 22.66 -11.87
C ASP A 106 17.44 22.25 -10.41
N GLU A 107 17.21 23.15 -9.46
CA GLU A 107 17.35 22.87 -8.03
C GLU A 107 16.35 21.82 -7.54
N VAL A 108 15.06 21.96 -7.90
CA VAL A 108 14.01 20.99 -7.56
C VAL A 108 14.29 19.64 -8.21
N TYR A 109 14.67 19.62 -9.49
CA TYR A 109 15.09 18.40 -10.17
C TYR A 109 16.22 17.70 -9.42
N ARG A 110 17.29 18.42 -9.08
CA ARG A 110 18.45 17.85 -8.38
C ARG A 110 18.09 17.37 -6.97
N LEU A 111 17.19 18.06 -6.27
CA LEU A 111 16.69 17.63 -4.97
C LEU A 111 15.99 16.27 -5.09
N LEU A 112 15.05 16.14 -6.03
CA LEU A 112 14.26 14.93 -6.19
C LEU A 112 15.09 13.76 -6.73
N ALA A 113 15.91 13.98 -7.76
CA ALA A 113 16.76 12.95 -8.35
C ALA A 113 17.73 12.30 -7.35
N ASN A 114 18.08 13.01 -6.27
CA ASN A 114 19.01 12.52 -5.25
C ASN A 114 18.34 12.06 -3.94
N ASN A 115 17.10 12.47 -3.65
CA ASN A 115 16.48 12.25 -2.32
C ASN A 115 15.02 11.78 -2.36
N TYR A 116 14.43 11.59 -3.54
CA TYR A 116 13.04 11.14 -3.64
C TYR A 116 12.91 9.62 -3.55
N VAL A 117 11.68 9.14 -3.73
CA VAL A 117 11.26 7.74 -3.54
C VAL A 117 12.19 6.75 -4.25
N GLU A 118 12.60 5.77 -3.47
CA GLU A 118 13.34 4.58 -3.88
C GLU A 118 12.45 3.35 -3.71
N ASP A 119 12.82 2.25 -4.38
CA ASP A 119 12.25 0.95 -4.06
C ASP A 119 12.77 0.42 -2.71
N ASP A 120 12.10 -0.60 -2.19
CA ASP A 120 12.41 -1.18 -0.88
C ASP A 120 13.84 -1.75 -0.78
N GLU A 121 14.46 -2.09 -1.93
CA GLU A 121 15.84 -2.60 -2.02
C GLU A 121 16.88 -1.52 -2.36
N ASN A 122 16.47 -0.25 -2.45
CA ASN A 122 17.33 0.90 -2.78
C ASN A 122 18.12 0.74 -4.09
N MET A 123 17.60 -0.02 -5.06
CA MET A 123 18.25 -0.26 -6.35
C MET A 123 17.93 0.82 -7.38
N PHE A 124 16.73 1.39 -7.30
CA PHE A 124 16.20 2.37 -8.23
C PHE A 124 15.61 3.55 -7.49
N ARG A 125 15.85 4.75 -8.03
CA ARG A 125 15.21 5.99 -7.59
C ARG A 125 14.47 6.62 -8.73
N PHE A 126 13.30 7.19 -8.45
CA PHE A 126 12.61 8.00 -9.46
C PHE A 126 13.47 9.19 -9.88
N ASN A 127 13.62 9.35 -11.19
CA ASN A 127 14.33 10.47 -11.80
C ASN A 127 13.37 11.21 -12.74
N TYR A 128 12.49 12.03 -12.18
CA TYR A 128 11.57 12.85 -12.96
C TYR A 128 12.34 13.86 -13.79
N SER A 129 12.11 13.90 -15.11
CA SER A 129 12.74 14.91 -15.95
C SER A 129 12.22 16.31 -15.61
N LYS A 130 13.02 17.34 -15.92
CA LYS A 130 12.63 18.75 -15.74
C LYS A 130 11.33 19.07 -16.48
N ASP A 131 11.21 18.62 -17.73
CA ASP A 131 9.99 18.78 -18.54
C ASP A 131 8.77 18.15 -17.88
N PHE A 132 8.95 16.97 -17.26
CA PHE A 132 7.87 16.29 -16.55
C PHE A 132 7.46 17.07 -15.29
N LEU A 133 8.42 17.55 -14.50
CA LEU A 133 8.13 18.37 -13.31
C LEU A 133 7.38 19.65 -13.68
N GLN A 134 7.82 20.31 -14.75
CA GLN A 134 7.15 21.48 -15.30
C GLN A 134 5.74 21.19 -15.78
N TRP A 135 5.50 20.04 -16.40
CA TRP A 135 4.17 19.61 -16.81
C TRP A 135 3.27 19.30 -15.61
N ALA A 136 3.79 18.54 -14.64
CA ALA A 136 3.02 18.06 -13.50
C ALA A 136 2.65 19.18 -12.50
N LEU A 137 3.52 20.18 -12.33
CA LEU A 137 3.35 21.26 -11.36
C LEU A 137 2.72 22.53 -11.94
N ARG A 138 2.39 22.54 -13.23
CA ARG A 138 1.72 23.68 -13.90
C ARG A 138 0.46 23.25 -14.67
N PRO A 139 -0.52 22.61 -14.03
CA PRO A 139 -1.84 22.48 -14.62
C PRO A 139 -2.50 23.88 -14.75
N PRO A 140 -3.50 24.05 -15.63
CA PRO A 140 -4.25 25.29 -15.79
C PRO A 140 -4.97 25.77 -14.53
#